data_AF-A0A3L7N6D3-F1
#
_entry.id   AF-A0A3L7N6D3-F1
#
_cell.length_a   1.000
_cell.length_b   1.000
_cell.length_c   1.000
_cell.angle_alpha   90.00
_cell.angle_beta   90.00
_cell.angle_gamma   90.00
#
_symmetry.space_group_name_H-M   'P 1'
#
loop_
_entity.id
_entity.type
_entity.pdbx_description
1 polymer ?
#
loop_
_entity_poly.entity_id
_entity_poly.type
_entity_poly.pdbx_seq_one_letter_code
_entity_poly.pdbx_strand_id
1 'polypeptide(L)'
;MLWLISHAILLSALAFDPPTPLFVDQSIKDIAAAQALEVRVQSAQAKVRGACVGLEILDTLGPKSSGSGTIISKDGWIMTAGHVCGIPNLDVTIYFMDGTTAKGKTAGLYWD
;
A
#
# COMPACT_ATOMS: atom_id res chain seq x y z
N MET A 1 -48.35 -5.80 -20.27
CA MET A 1 -47.86 -4.55 -20.86
C MET A 1 -46.54 -4.22 -20.18
N LEU A 2 -45.43 -4.58 -20.84
CA LEU A 2 -44.43 -3.63 -21.40
C LEU A 2 -43.84 -2.75 -20.29
N TRP A 3 -42.58 -2.88 -19.87
CA TRP A 3 -41.34 -2.75 -20.64
C TRP A 3 -40.18 -3.09 -19.66
N LEU A 4 -39.35 -4.13 -19.77
CA LEU A 4 -38.19 -4.31 -20.67
C LEU A 4 -37.48 -3.00 -21.03
N ILE A 5 -36.36 -2.69 -20.33
CA ILE A 5 -35.04 -2.26 -20.85
C ILE A 5 -34.23 -1.69 -19.68
N SER A 6 -33.22 -2.43 -19.20
CA SER A 6 -31.86 -1.91 -19.04
C SER A 6 -30.90 -3.06 -18.74
N HIS A 7 -30.85 -4.01 -19.68
CA HIS A 7 -29.65 -4.82 -19.88
C HIS A 7 -28.69 -3.96 -20.72
N ALA A 8 -27.83 -3.18 -20.06
CA ALA A 8 -26.73 -2.47 -20.72
C ALA A 8 -25.65 -2.07 -19.71
N ILE A 9 -25.06 -3.07 -19.04
CA ILE A 9 -23.64 -3.01 -18.66
C ILE A 9 -23.07 -4.33 -19.19
N LEU A 10 -22.85 -4.45 -20.51
CA LEU A 10 -21.50 -4.34 -21.10
C LEU A 10 -20.47 -4.89 -20.11
N LEU A 11 -20.20 -6.20 -20.09
CA LEU A 11 -19.32 -6.88 -21.04
C LEU A 11 -18.19 -5.98 -21.59
N SER A 12 -17.40 -5.39 -20.68
CA SER A 12 -16.02 -4.93 -20.89
C SER A 12 -15.46 -4.57 -19.51
N ALA A 13 -14.81 -5.45 -18.75
CA ALA A 13 -13.46 -5.89 -19.05
C ALA A 13 -13.18 -7.23 -18.34
N LEU A 14 -13.55 -8.33 -18.99
CA LEU A 14 -12.66 -9.48 -19.03
C LEU A 14 -11.63 -9.22 -20.14
N ALA A 15 -10.91 -8.10 -20.04
CA ALA A 15 -9.52 -8.15 -20.43
C ALA A 15 -8.86 -8.92 -19.28
N PHE A 16 -8.97 -10.25 -19.35
CA PHE A 16 -7.84 -11.06 -18.95
C PHE A 16 -6.77 -10.58 -19.94
N ASP A 17 -6.06 -9.50 -19.59
CA ASP A 17 -4.78 -9.24 -20.22
C ASP A 17 -4.10 -10.61 -20.15
N PRO A 18 -3.76 -11.24 -21.30
CA PRO A 18 -2.90 -12.42 -21.23
C PRO A 18 -1.76 -11.96 -20.34
N PRO A 19 -1.51 -12.61 -19.18
CA PRO A 19 -0.60 -12.08 -18.17
C PRO A 19 0.62 -11.65 -18.94
N THR A 20 0.83 -10.33 -19.05
CA THR A 20 1.96 -9.79 -19.81
C THR A 20 3.11 -10.59 -19.25
N PRO A 21 3.85 -11.40 -20.04
CA PRO A 21 4.75 -12.39 -19.47
C PRO A 21 5.62 -11.63 -18.49
N LEU A 22 5.30 -11.84 -17.22
CA LEU A 22 5.63 -10.91 -16.16
C LEU A 22 7.06 -11.28 -15.93
N PHE A 23 7.96 -10.59 -16.66
CA PHE A 23 9.35 -10.96 -16.94
C PHE A 23 9.73 -12.20 -16.15
N VAL A 24 9.70 -13.38 -16.76
CA VAL A 24 10.20 -14.57 -16.05
C VAL A 24 11.66 -14.28 -15.80
N ASP A 25 11.94 -13.76 -14.62
CA ASP A 25 13.28 -13.40 -14.21
C ASP A 25 14.04 -14.71 -14.05
N GLN A 26 14.74 -15.09 -15.10
CA GLN A 26 15.60 -16.27 -15.12
C GLN A 26 16.91 -16.04 -14.34
N SER A 27 17.02 -14.96 -13.55
CA SER A 27 18.17 -14.73 -12.68
C SER A 27 18.31 -15.84 -11.63
N ILE A 28 17.20 -16.42 -11.17
CA ILE A 28 17.17 -17.54 -10.23
C ILE A 28 17.15 -18.86 -11.01
N LYS A 29 18.31 -19.50 -11.10
CA LYS A 29 18.52 -20.70 -11.93
C LYS A 29 18.40 -22.02 -11.16
N ASP A 30 18.56 -21.98 -9.85
CA ASP A 30 18.54 -23.14 -8.97
C ASP A 30 18.09 -22.78 -7.54
N ILE A 31 17.93 -23.81 -6.71
CA ILE A 31 17.50 -23.67 -5.31
C ILE A 31 18.52 -22.87 -4.49
N ALA A 32 19.82 -23.03 -4.77
CA ALA A 32 20.87 -22.33 -4.03
C ALA A 32 20.80 -20.82 -4.28
N ALA A 33 20.56 -20.40 -5.52
CA ALA A 33 20.33 -19.00 -5.88
C ALA A 33 19.06 -18.44 -5.22
N ALA A 34 17.99 -19.22 -5.14
CA ALA A 34 16.76 -18.82 -4.44
C ALA A 34 17.00 -18.60 -2.93
N GLN A 35 17.72 -19.51 -2.29
CA GLN A 35 18.10 -19.40 -0.86
C GLN A 35 18.99 -18.18 -0.61
N ALA A 36 19.94 -17.90 -1.50
CA ALA A 36 20.78 -16.71 -1.41
C ALA A 36 19.96 -15.41 -1.52
N LEU A 37 18.97 -15.37 -2.41
CA LEU A 37 18.05 -14.24 -2.52
C LEU A 37 17.20 -14.09 -1.25
N GLU A 38 16.66 -15.18 -0.70
CA GLU A 38 15.89 -15.16 0.54
C GLU A 38 16.69 -14.53 1.68
N VAL A 39 17.93 -14.99 1.90
CA VAL A 39 18.83 -14.44 2.94
C VAL A 39 19.05 -12.94 2.72
N ARG A 40 19.25 -12.51 1.47
CA ARG A 40 19.44 -11.09 1.15
C ARG A 40 18.17 -10.27 1.45
N VAL A 41 16.99 -10.76 1.07
CA VAL A 41 15.71 -10.10 1.33
C VAL A 41 15.42 -10.02 2.82
N GLN A 42 15.63 -11.12 3.57
CA GLN A 42 15.47 -11.14 5.02
C GLN A 42 16.44 -10.17 5.72
N SER A 43 17.69 -10.09 5.25
CA SER A 43 18.67 -9.14 5.77
C SER A 43 18.25 -7.68 5.53
N ALA A 44 17.72 -7.37 4.33
CA ALA A 44 17.20 -6.04 4.03
C ALA A 44 15.98 -5.71 4.88
N GLN A 45 15.02 -6.65 4.99
CA GLN A 45 13.81 -6.52 5.80
C GLN A 45 14.14 -6.26 7.26
N ALA A 46 15.10 -6.98 7.84
CA ALA A 46 15.51 -6.78 9.23
C ALA A 46 16.04 -5.36 9.50
N LYS A 47 16.70 -4.74 8.52
CA LYS A 47 17.24 -3.37 8.64
C LYS A 47 16.18 -2.30 8.53
N VAL A 48 15.16 -2.49 7.69
CA VAL A 48 14.18 -1.44 7.36
C VAL A 48 12.85 -1.58 8.10
N ARG A 49 12.52 -2.77 8.64
CA ARG A 49 11.21 -3.05 9.25
C ARG A 49 10.80 -2.06 10.34
N GLY A 50 11.76 -1.53 11.11
CA GLY A 50 11.47 -0.58 12.19
C GLY A 50 11.00 0.79 11.72
N ALA A 51 11.24 1.14 10.45
CA ALA A 51 10.75 2.38 9.85
C ALA A 51 9.37 2.22 9.19
N CYS A 52 8.87 0.98 9.02
CA CYS A 52 7.56 0.71 8.44
C CYS A 52 6.47 0.77 9.51
N VAL A 53 5.36 1.43 9.19
CA VAL A 53 4.21 1.60 10.07
C VAL A 53 2.91 1.26 9.35
N GLY A 54 1.90 0.83 10.10
CA GLY A 54 0.52 0.76 9.64
C GLY A 54 -0.16 2.11 9.84
N LEU A 55 -1.01 2.51 8.91
CA LEU A 55 -1.74 3.77 8.92
C LEU A 55 -3.24 3.51 8.75
N GLU A 56 -4.04 4.15 9.60
CA GLU A 56 -5.49 4.23 9.44
C GLU A 56 -5.91 5.69 9.48
N ILE A 57 -6.44 6.16 8.35
CA ILE A 57 -6.90 7.53 8.15
C ILE A 57 -8.38 7.60 8.52
N LEU A 58 -8.73 8.57 9.34
CA LEU A 58 -10.07 8.77 9.86
C LEU A 58 -10.65 10.07 9.30
N ASP A 59 -11.94 10.05 8.98
CA ASP A 59 -12.75 11.24 8.76
C ASP A 59 -13.88 11.33 9.80
N THR A 60 -14.80 12.29 9.63
CA THR A 60 -15.91 12.52 10.56
C THR A 60 -16.89 11.35 10.67
N LEU A 61 -16.91 10.44 9.70
CA LEU A 61 -17.80 9.29 9.64
C LEU A 61 -17.12 7.98 10.06
N GLY A 62 -15.80 7.99 10.26
CA GLY A 62 -15.02 6.83 10.71
C GLY A 62 -13.80 6.55 9.83
N PRO A 63 -13.36 5.28 9.70
CA PRO A 63 -12.25 4.91 8.85
C PRO A 63 -12.49 5.29 7.39
N LYS A 64 -11.59 6.08 6.83
CA LYS A 64 -11.62 6.57 5.45
C LYS A 64 -10.68 5.81 4.53
N SER A 65 -9.48 5.49 5.00
CA SER A 65 -8.45 4.80 4.22
C SER A 65 -7.47 4.08 5.15
N SER A 66 -6.77 3.08 4.64
CA SER A 66 -5.70 2.40 5.37
C SER A 66 -4.54 2.05 4.44
N GLY A 67 -3.35 1.87 5.01
CA GLY A 67 -2.17 1.53 4.24
C GLY A 67 -0.92 1.42 5.09
N SER A 68 0.23 1.36 4.42
CA SER A 68 1.54 1.39 5.07
C SER A 68 2.22 2.74 4.87
N GLY A 69 3.09 3.11 5.80
CA GLY A 69 3.94 4.28 5.69
C GLY A 69 5.38 3.98 6.08
N THR A 70 6.28 4.88 5.72
CA THR A 70 7.70 4.83 6.08
C THR A 70 8.07 6.10 6.85
N ILE A 71 8.65 5.95 8.04
CA ILE A 71 9.20 7.05 8.83
C ILE A 71 10.45 7.56 8.09
N ILE A 72 10.45 8.84 7.71
CA ILE A 72 11.54 9.46 6.92
C ILE A 72 12.39 10.45 7.73
N SER A 73 11.94 10.84 8.93
CA SER A 73 12.65 11.81 9.76
C SER A 73 12.45 11.56 11.25
N LYS A 74 13.35 12.13 12.07
CA LYS A 74 13.30 11.97 13.54
C LYS A 74 12.21 12.80 14.22
N ASP A 75 11.76 13.87 13.57
CA ASP A 75 10.66 14.73 14.02
C ASP A 75 9.27 14.17 13.68
N GLY A 76 9.21 12.97 13.08
CA GLY A 76 7.96 12.20 12.97
C GLY A 76 7.27 12.27 11.60
N TRP A 77 7.97 12.71 10.54
CA TRP A 77 7.40 12.65 9.20
C TRP A 77 7.31 11.22 8.69
N ILE A 78 6.15 10.90 8.11
CA ILE A 78 5.86 9.59 7.52
C ILE A 78 5.44 9.82 6.06
N MET A 79 6.10 9.11 5.15
CA MET A 79 5.74 9.07 3.73
C MET A 79 4.78 7.91 3.47
N THR A 80 3.73 8.13 2.68
CA THR A 80 2.82 7.09 2.18
C THR A 80 2.33 7.44 0.78
N ALA A 81 1.55 6.56 0.16
CA ALA A 81 0.94 6.85 -1.13
C ALA A 81 -0.15 7.92 -1.01
N GLY A 82 -0.29 8.75 -2.05
CA GLY A 82 -1.28 9.82 -2.08
C GLY A 82 -2.73 9.33 -1.87
N HIS A 83 -3.07 8.16 -2.41
CA HIS A 83 -4.41 7.57 -2.22
C HIS A 83 -4.66 7.08 -0.78
N VAL A 84 -3.60 6.87 0.02
CA VAL A 84 -3.72 6.56 1.45
C VAL A 84 -3.99 7.84 2.22
N CYS A 85 -3.09 8.82 2.16
CA CYS A 85 -3.21 10.04 2.97
C CYS A 85 -4.37 10.95 2.56
N GLY A 86 -4.73 10.98 1.28
CA GLY A 86 -5.79 11.86 0.79
C GLY A 86 -5.48 13.34 1.04
N ILE A 87 -6.47 14.09 1.50
CA ILE A 87 -6.36 15.53 1.76
C ILE A 87 -5.64 15.84 3.10
N PRO A 88 -5.13 17.06 3.30
CA PRO A 88 -4.56 17.48 4.58
C PRO A 88 -5.57 17.47 5.75
N ASN A 89 -5.03 17.47 6.97
CA ASN A 89 -5.73 17.64 8.26
C ASN A 89 -6.69 16.53 8.68
N LEU A 90 -6.61 15.35 8.06
CA LEU A 90 -7.33 14.16 8.53
C LEU A 90 -6.61 13.53 9.72
N ASP A 91 -7.37 12.95 10.64
CA ASP A 91 -6.82 12.21 11.78
C ASP A 91 -6.21 10.89 11.33
N VAL A 92 -5.10 10.51 11.95
CA VAL A 92 -4.39 9.25 11.65
C VAL A 92 -4.12 8.50 12.94
N THR A 93 -4.47 7.21 12.96
CA THR A 93 -3.88 6.26 13.92
C THR A 93 -2.70 5.58 13.24
N ILE A 94 -1.54 5.67 13.89
CA ILE A 94 -0.28 5.08 13.45
C ILE A 94 -0.03 3.83 14.30
N TYR A 95 0.25 2.70 13.66
CA TYR A 95 0.54 1.42 14.30
C TYR A 95 2.00 1.06 14.09
N PHE A 96 2.75 0.91 15.17
CA PHE A 96 4.15 0.52 15.13
C PHE A 96 4.32 -1.00 15.23
N MET A 97 5.50 -1.48 14.80
CA MET A 97 5.83 -2.90 14.78
C MET A 97 5.86 -3.56 16.17
N ASP A 98 6.04 -2.77 17.23
CA ASP A 98 6.00 -3.25 18.62
C ASP A 98 4.57 -3.32 19.19
N GLY A 99 3.55 -2.99 18.38
CA GLY A 99 2.15 -2.96 18.76
C GLY A 99 1.71 -1.65 19.42
N THR A 100 2.62 -0.70 19.63
CA THR A 100 2.25 0.62 20.13
C THR A 100 1.55 1.46 19.06
N THR A 101 0.87 2.51 19.49
CA THR A 101 0.17 3.43 18.58
C THR A 101 0.49 4.89 18.87
N ALA A 102 0.39 5.72 17.85
CA ALA A 102 0.44 7.18 17.96
C ALA A 102 -0.67 7.84 17.14
N LYS A 103 -0.91 9.12 17.43
CA LYS A 103 -1.83 9.97 16.66
C LYS A 103 -1.04 10.91 15.75
N GLY A 104 -1.57 11.15 14.56
CA GLY A 104 -0.99 12.06 13.59
C GLY A 104 -2.05 12.80 12.78
N LYS A 105 -1.58 13.67 11.90
CA LYS A 105 -2.40 14.40 10.92
C LYS A 105 -1.82 14.20 9.52
N THR A 106 -2.68 14.08 8.52
CA THR A 106 -2.24 14.06 7.13
C THR A 106 -1.74 15.45 6.72
N ALA A 107 -0.59 15.52 6.05
CA ALA A 107 -0.13 16.74 5.39
C ALA A 107 -0.73 16.93 3.99
N GLY A 108 -1.48 15.92 3.53
CA GLY A 108 -2.01 15.85 2.18
C GLY A 108 -1.05 15.19 1.20
N LEU A 109 -1.39 15.33 -0.06
CA LEU A 109 -0.68 14.75 -1.19
C LEU A 109 -0.02 15.87 -1.99
N TYR A 110 1.17 15.58 -2.50
CA TYR A 110 1.95 16.50 -3.30
C TYR A 110 1.39 16.49 -4.74
N TRP A 111 0.74 17.58 -5.14
CA TRP A 111 0.31 17.81 -6.52
C TRP A 111 1.26 18.81 -7.16
N ASP A 112 2.18 18.28 -7.97
CA ASP A 112 3.00 19.05 -8.90
C ASP A 112 2.70 18.63 -10.33
#